data_AF-A0A009HQF9-F1
#
_entry.id   AF-A0A009HQF9-F1
#
_cell.length_a   1.000
_cell.length_b   1.000
_cell.length_c   1.000
_cell.angle_alpha   90.00
_cell.angle_beta   90.00
_cell.angle_gamma   90.00
#
_symmetry.space_group_name_H-M   'P 1'
#
loop_
_entity.id
_entity.type
_entity.pdbx_description
1 polymer ?
#
loop_
_entity_poly.entity_id
_entity_poly.type
_entity_poly.pdbx_seq_one_letter_code
_entity_poly.pdbx_strand_id
1 'polypeptide(L)'
;MSKTAQIKLPKQLWNDESIDLTRHSYQGKLLNKSEGFKLGKAQRKKVPREHLSKLSERPKGTTALTIYDWSNQGRLEKLKPIRAKRMSISPFTFYRGMPSLMLFDQAWE
;
A
#
# COMPACT_ATOMS: atom_id res chain seq x y z
N MET A 1 -22.74 -13.96 4.09
CA MET A 1 -21.46 -13.78 4.80
C MET A 1 -21.46 -12.38 5.39
N SER A 2 -21.42 -12.25 6.71
CA SER A 2 -21.30 -10.96 7.40
C SER A 2 -20.13 -10.18 6.79
N LYS A 3 -20.35 -8.93 6.38
CA LYS A 3 -19.27 -8.03 5.97
C LYS A 3 -18.46 -7.69 7.22
N THR A 4 -17.51 -8.57 7.56
CA THR A 4 -16.57 -8.34 8.66
C THR A 4 -15.74 -7.09 8.34
N ALA A 5 -15.60 -6.26 9.37
CA ALA A 5 -15.07 -4.90 9.35
C ALA A 5 -14.01 -4.65 8.26
N GLN A 6 -14.41 -3.93 7.22
CA GLN A 6 -13.45 -3.13 6.44
C GLN A 6 -12.89 -2.11 7.41
N ILE A 7 -11.61 -2.24 7.75
CA ILE A 7 -10.95 -1.17 8.49
C ILE A 7 -10.98 0.05 7.57
N LYS A 8 -11.56 1.15 8.08
CA LYS A 8 -11.55 2.41 7.35
C LYS A 8 -10.09 2.80 7.14
N LEU A 9 -9.71 3.03 5.89
CA LEU A 9 -8.40 3.58 5.59
C LEU A 9 -8.23 4.91 6.33
N PRO A 10 -7.05 5.16 6.92
CA PRO A 10 -6.69 6.45 7.49
C PRO A 10 -7.04 7.59 6.53
N LYS A 11 -7.63 8.67 7.05
CA LYS A 11 -8.02 9.83 6.22
C LYS A 11 -6.82 10.44 5.50
N GLN A 12 -5.61 10.29 6.04
CA GLN A 12 -4.37 10.78 5.45
C GLN A 12 -3.93 10.05 4.17
N LEU A 13 -4.45 8.85 3.85
CA LEU A 13 -3.88 8.03 2.77
C LEU A 13 -4.07 8.62 1.38
N TRP A 14 -5.23 9.21 1.10
CA TRP A 14 -5.59 9.86 -0.17
C TRP A 14 -6.36 11.14 0.18
N ASN A 15 -5.63 12.25 0.26
CA ASN A 15 -6.19 13.58 0.47
C ASN A 15 -6.12 14.41 -0.82
N ASP A 16 -6.67 15.63 -0.79
CA ASP A 16 -6.67 16.53 -1.96
C ASP A 16 -5.26 16.95 -2.42
N GLU A 17 -4.25 16.74 -1.58
CA GLU A 17 -2.83 17.00 -1.89
C GLU A 17 -2.11 15.80 -2.52
N SER A 18 -2.74 14.63 -2.52
CA SER A 18 -2.16 13.39 -3.01
C SER A 18 -2.09 13.40 -4.54
N ILE A 19 -0.90 13.12 -5.08
CA ILE A 19 -0.68 13.04 -6.54
C ILE A 19 -0.65 11.59 -6.99
N ASP A 20 -1.55 11.22 -7.90
CA ASP A 20 -1.47 9.95 -8.62
C ASP A 20 -0.35 10.00 -9.67
N LEU A 21 0.84 9.57 -9.28
CA LEU A 21 2.00 9.40 -10.17
C LEU A 21 2.00 8.05 -10.90
N THR A 22 1.00 7.18 -10.67
CA THR A 22 0.89 5.89 -11.38
C THR A 22 0.36 6.08 -12.80
N ARG A 23 -0.27 7.23 -13.07
CA ARG A 23 -0.67 7.66 -14.39
C ARG A 23 0.41 8.54 -15.00
N HIS A 24 0.66 8.38 -16.29
CA HIS A 24 1.46 9.33 -17.07
C HIS A 24 0.70 10.65 -17.33
N SER A 25 -0.28 11.00 -16.51
CA SER A 25 -1.10 12.20 -16.61
C SER A 25 -1.21 12.90 -15.27
N TYR A 26 -1.01 14.22 -15.24
CA TYR A 26 -1.23 15.04 -14.07
C TYR A 26 -2.07 16.26 -14.45
N GLN A 27 -3.15 16.52 -13.69
CA GLN A 27 -4.11 17.60 -13.97
C GLN A 27 -4.64 17.60 -15.42
N GLY A 28 -4.92 16.40 -15.96
CA GLY A 28 -5.43 16.23 -17.33
C GLY A 28 -4.38 16.34 -18.45
N LYS A 29 -3.11 16.60 -18.13
CA LYS A 29 -2.01 16.66 -19.10
C LYS A 29 -1.13 15.42 -19.05
N LEU A 30 -0.87 14.80 -20.21
CA LEU A 30 0.15 13.74 -20.33
C LEU A 30 1.55 14.32 -20.09
N LEU A 31 2.30 13.69 -19.18
CA LEU A 31 3.65 14.11 -18.82
C LEU A 31 4.69 13.46 -19.73
N ASN A 32 5.61 14.26 -20.25
CA ASN A 32 6.85 13.72 -20.80
C ASN A 32 7.85 13.36 -19.67
N LYS A 33 8.97 12.72 -20.02
CA LYS A 33 9.99 12.27 -19.06
C LYS A 33 10.54 13.41 -18.18
N SER A 34 10.80 14.58 -18.76
CA SER A 34 11.35 15.74 -18.06
C SER A 34 10.34 16.33 -17.08
N GLU A 35 9.08 16.47 -17.51
CA GLU A 35 7.97 16.94 -16.69
C GLU A 35 7.70 16.01 -15.50
N GLY A 36 7.64 14.70 -15.76
CA GLY A 36 7.47 13.70 -14.71
C GLY A 36 8.62 13.69 -13.70
N PHE A 37 9.86 13.83 -14.17
CA PHE A 37 11.03 13.94 -13.29
C PHE A 37 10.96 15.21 -12.42
N LYS A 38 10.63 16.37 -13.02
CA LYS A 38 10.49 17.65 -12.31
C LYS A 38 9.39 17.57 -11.25
N LEU A 39 8.24 16.99 -11.59
CA LEU A 39 7.12 16.77 -10.66
C LEU A 39 7.53 15.88 -9.49
N GLY A 40 8.17 14.73 -9.75
CA GLY A 40 8.66 13.84 -8.72
C GLY A 40 9.71 14.48 -7.81
N LYS A 41 10.61 15.31 -8.35
CA LYS A 41 11.60 16.06 -7.56
C LYS A 41 10.92 17.12 -6.68
N ALA A 42 9.90 17.81 -7.18
CA ALA A 42 9.11 18.76 -6.40
C ALA A 42 8.36 18.05 -5.26
N GLN A 43 7.79 16.87 -5.52
CA GLN A 43 7.12 16.07 -4.49
C GLN A 43 8.06 15.63 -3.37
N ARG A 44 9.28 15.20 -3.70
CA ARG A 44 10.29 14.83 -2.69
C ARG A 44 10.72 15.99 -1.79
N LYS A 45 10.51 17.25 -2.20
CA LYS A 45 10.74 18.42 -1.33
C LYS A 45 9.60 18.62 -0.34
N LYS A 46 8.37 18.29 -0.72
CA LYS A 46 7.18 18.39 0.14
C LYS A 46 7.07 17.21 1.11
N VAL A 47 7.34 16.00 0.59
CA VAL A 47 7.32 14.74 1.34
C VAL A 47 8.69 14.08 1.18
N PRO A 48 9.66 14.38 2.07
CA PRO A 48 10.98 13.78 2.06
C PRO A 48 10.94 12.26 2.22
N ARG A 49 11.88 11.56 1.58
CA ARG A 49 12.00 10.08 1.72
C ARG A 49 12.34 9.65 3.14
N GLU A 50 12.97 10.52 3.92
CA GLU A 50 13.29 10.28 5.33
C GLU A 50 12.03 10.05 6.17
N HIS A 51 10.87 10.57 5.76
CA HIS A 51 9.61 10.29 6.45
C HIS A 51 9.25 8.79 6.40
N LEU A 52 9.68 8.06 5.37
CA LEU A 52 9.45 6.61 5.26
C LEU A 52 10.20 5.80 6.33
N SER A 53 11.17 6.40 7.03
CA SER A 53 11.86 5.76 8.17
C SER A 53 10.98 5.66 9.41
N LYS A 54 9.95 6.51 9.51
CA LYS A 54 8.98 6.47 10.60
C LYS A 54 7.98 5.37 10.31
N LEU A 55 8.02 4.32 11.15
CA LEU A 55 6.98 3.30 11.15
C LEU A 55 5.77 3.82 11.89
N SER A 56 4.59 3.51 11.36
CA SER A 56 3.32 3.92 11.90
C SER A 56 2.84 2.94 12.99
N GLU A 57 2.01 3.38 13.93
CA GLU A 57 1.48 2.51 14.98
C GLU A 57 0.26 1.71 14.48
N ARG A 58 0.42 0.39 14.36
CA ARG A 58 -0.69 -0.48 13.96
C ARG A 58 -1.75 -0.55 15.08
N PRO A 59 -3.04 -0.72 14.74
CA PRO A 59 -4.08 -0.96 15.75
C PRO A 59 -3.74 -2.17 16.61
N LYS A 60 -3.95 -2.04 17.91
CA LYS A 60 -3.68 -3.11 18.88
C LYS A 60 -4.32 -4.42 18.44
N GLY A 61 -3.53 -5.50 18.42
CA GLY A 61 -3.98 -6.83 17.98
C GLY A 61 -3.89 -7.09 16.48
N THR A 62 -3.43 -6.12 15.67
CA THR A 62 -3.23 -6.33 14.23
C THR A 62 -1.90 -7.04 13.96
N THR A 63 -1.99 -8.32 13.61
CA THR A 63 -0.81 -9.14 13.25
C THR A 63 -0.64 -9.23 11.73
N ALA A 64 0.51 -9.73 11.28
CA ALA A 64 0.73 -10.04 9.86
C ALA A 64 -0.27 -11.07 9.32
N LEU A 65 -0.71 -12.03 10.14
CA LEU A 65 -1.74 -13.02 9.78
C LEU A 65 -3.12 -12.36 9.64
N THR A 66 -3.46 -11.44 10.54
CA THR A 66 -4.69 -10.66 10.45
C THR A 66 -4.76 -9.89 9.11
N ILE A 67 -3.66 -9.23 8.74
CA ILE A 67 -3.55 -8.50 7.46
C ILE A 67 -3.59 -9.45 6.26
N TYR A 68 -2.97 -10.63 6.38
CA TYR A 68 -3.03 -11.66 5.34
C TYR A 68 -4.46 -12.12 5.08
N ASP A 69 -5.24 -12.38 6.12
CA ASP A 69 -6.64 -12.81 6.01
C ASP A 69 -7.51 -11.73 5.40
N TRP A 70 -7.34 -10.47 5.80
CA TRP A 70 -8.00 -9.33 5.16
C TRP A 70 -7.64 -9.22 3.68
N SER A 71 -6.36 -9.39 3.33
CA SER A 71 -5.94 -9.36 1.93
C SER A 71 -6.64 -10.44 1.08
N ASN A 72 -7.07 -11.55 1.70
CA ASN A 72 -7.75 -12.66 1.04
C ASN A 72 -9.26 -12.49 0.92
N GLN A 73 -9.85 -11.42 1.46
CA GLN A 73 -11.28 -11.15 1.30
C GLN A 73 -11.64 -10.99 -0.18
N GLY A 74 -12.73 -11.62 -0.61
CA GLY A 74 -13.19 -11.62 -2.01
C GLY A 74 -12.39 -12.53 -2.95
N ARG A 75 -11.35 -13.23 -2.49
CA ARG A 75 -10.62 -14.21 -3.30
C ARG A 75 -11.30 -15.57 -3.32
N LEU A 76 -11.11 -16.31 -4.40
CA LEU A 76 -11.59 -17.69 -4.54
C LEU A 76 -10.91 -18.60 -3.50
N GLU A 77 -11.71 -19.27 -2.67
CA GLU A 77 -11.23 -20.14 -1.57
C GLU A 77 -10.22 -21.18 -2.05
N LYS A 78 -10.51 -21.86 -3.17
CA LYS A 78 -9.63 -22.88 -3.75
C LYS A 78 -8.24 -22.37 -4.15
N LEU A 79 -8.07 -21.05 -4.34
CA LEU A 79 -6.80 -20.44 -4.72
C LEU A 79 -6.01 -19.88 -3.54
N LYS A 80 -6.61 -19.74 -2.35
CA LYS A 80 -5.91 -19.21 -1.16
C LYS A 80 -4.70 -20.07 -0.76
N PRO A 81 -4.75 -21.42 -0.75
CA PRO A 81 -3.59 -22.25 -0.41
C PRO A 81 -2.45 -22.11 -1.43
N ILE A 82 -2.78 -21.95 -2.71
CA ILE A 82 -1.79 -21.75 -3.78
C ILE A 82 -1.05 -20.43 -3.57
N ARG A 83 -1.77 -19.35 -3.21
CA ARG A 83 -1.16 -18.07 -2.86
C ARG A 83 -0.23 -18.21 -1.65
N ALA A 84 -0.70 -18.86 -0.58
CA ALA A 84 0.11 -19.08 0.62
C ALA A 84 1.42 -19.80 0.29
N LYS A 85 1.34 -20.92 -0.45
CA LYS A 85 2.51 -21.70 -0.87
C LYS A 85 3.49 -20.90 -1.71
N ARG A 86 3.00 -20.06 -2.64
CA ARG A 86 3.88 -19.21 -3.47
C ARG A 86 4.58 -18.12 -2.66
N MET A 87 3.91 -17.57 -1.64
CA MET A 87 4.47 -16.53 -0.78
C MET A 87 5.45 -17.09 0.25
N SER A 88 5.33 -18.36 0.64
CA SER A 88 6.18 -18.99 1.67
C SER A 88 7.54 -19.48 1.16
N ILE A 89 7.85 -19.30 -0.13
CA ILE A 89 9.10 -19.80 -0.75
C ILE A 89 10.33 -19.08 -0.21
N SER A 90 10.23 -17.77 -0.02
CA SER A 90 11.32 -16.94 0.51
C SER A 90 10.79 -15.64 1.12
N PRO A 91 11.59 -14.95 1.97
CA PRO A 91 11.24 -13.62 2.47
C PRO A 91 10.90 -12.63 1.35
N PHE A 92 11.63 -12.69 0.23
CA PHE A 92 11.35 -11.83 -0.93
C PHE A 92 9.95 -12.09 -1.52
N THR A 93 9.56 -13.36 -1.69
CA THR A 93 8.22 -13.71 -2.21
C THR A 93 7.12 -13.35 -1.22
N PHE A 94 7.38 -13.43 0.09
CA PHE A 94 6.46 -12.99 1.13
C PHE A 94 6.17 -11.50 1.01
N TYR A 95 7.22 -10.67 1.00
CA TYR A 95 7.09 -9.21 0.92
C TYR A 95 6.41 -8.77 -0.38
N ARG A 96 6.75 -9.40 -1.52
CA ARG A 96 6.07 -9.12 -2.80
C ARG A 96 4.59 -9.51 -2.78
N GLY A 97 4.22 -10.56 -2.06
CA GLY A 97 2.85 -11.04 -1.96
C GLY A 97 2.00 -10.34 -0.90
N MET A 98 2.59 -9.47 -0.08
CA MET A 98 1.94 -8.80 1.06
C MET A 98 2.11 -7.27 1.05
N PRO A 99 1.78 -6.56 -0.05
CA PRO A 99 1.93 -5.10 -0.10
C PRO A 99 1.05 -4.39 0.94
N SER A 100 -0.05 -5.01 1.37
CA SER A 100 -0.88 -4.49 2.46
C SER A 100 -0.10 -4.40 3.77
N LEU A 101 0.79 -5.34 4.08
CA LEU A 101 1.59 -5.27 5.32
C LEU A 101 2.46 -4.01 5.34
N MET A 102 3.13 -3.71 4.23
CA MET A 102 3.96 -2.51 4.07
C MET A 102 3.14 -1.23 4.16
N LEU A 103 1.91 -1.24 3.62
CA LEU A 103 0.99 -0.11 3.76
C LEU A 103 0.63 0.14 5.22
N PHE A 104 0.32 -0.92 5.98
CA PHE A 104 0.01 -0.83 7.41
C PHE A 104 1.20 -0.37 8.26
N ASP A 105 2.43 -0.55 7.78
CA ASP A 105 3.65 -0.03 8.43
C ASP A 105 3.94 1.44 8.15
N GLN A 106 3.36 2.00 7.09
CA GLN A 106 3.68 3.34 6.62
C GLN A 106 2.56 4.36 6.85
N ALA A 107 1.30 3.91 6.89
CA ALA A 107 0.17 4.82 6.76
C ALA A 107 -0.82 4.80 7.93
N TRP A 108 -0.56 4.01 8.97
CA TRP A 108 -1.50 3.80 10.07
C TRP A 108 -1.10 4.58 11.33
N GLU A 109 -1.81 5.66 11.64
CA GLU A 109 -1.74 6.40 12.91
C GLU A 109 -3.07 6.27 13.68
#